data_AF-A0A6J2QCU5-F1
#
_entry.id   AF-A0A6J2QCU5-F1
#
_cell.length_a   1.000
_cell.length_b   1.000
_cell.length_c   1.000
_cell.angle_alpha   90.00
_cell.angle_beta   90.00
_cell.angle_gamma   90.00
#
_symmetry.space_group_name_H-M   'P 1'
#
loop_
_entity.id
_entity.type
_entity.pdbx_description
1 polymer ?
#
loop_
_entity_poly.entity_id
_entity_poly.type
_entity_poly.pdbx_seq_one_letter_code
_entity_poly.pdbx_strand_id
1 'polypeptide(L)'
;MVATVSKSKLERLRSFCFLCPMFHLKNIRESTCLFVTACLLISQSLADDQDFIEEFLKREYSLAKPYRGLALSSSSQWDLMGTAMVTPDHVRLTPDLQSRQGAVWSRIPFFLRDWELKVHFKIHGQGKKNLNGDGMAIWLTKDRMQNGPVFGNMNQFIGLGIFVDTYPNADKSHDRAFPHVSVMLGNGTLSYNHDYDGRHTELGGCTAMTRNAIYDTFLLVRYSKNRLTLMVDVDGKQEWKDCADITGLRLPTDNHDIISMKLYQLTVERTPEEEGEEEEVTIPGVDNMEQFQVEVQEEGMSRVQFFFTLLFSILGLAVLAVVGLIVYGRWKENRRKRFY
;
A
#
# COMPACT_ATOMS: atom_id res chain seq x y z
N MET A 1 -33.08 -44.24 88.31
CA MET A 1 -32.36 -43.33 87.40
C MET A 1 -32.35 -43.95 86.01
N VAL A 2 -33.11 -43.33 85.08
CA VAL A 2 -32.91 -43.15 83.62
C VAL A 2 -31.89 -44.10 82.95
N ALA A 3 -32.36 -45.12 82.20
CA ALA A 3 -32.50 -45.21 80.72
C ALA A 3 -31.20 -45.73 80.05
N THR A 4 -31.15 -46.60 79.03
CA THR A 4 -32.05 -47.07 77.95
C THR A 4 -31.28 -48.25 77.27
N VAL A 5 -31.83 -49.45 77.00
CA VAL A 5 -32.61 -49.90 75.81
C VAL A 5 -31.80 -49.70 74.50
N SER A 6 -31.55 -50.61 73.54
CA SER A 6 -32.12 -51.90 73.04
C SER A 6 -31.07 -52.57 72.10
N LYS A 7 -30.78 -53.90 72.15
CA LYS A 7 -31.23 -55.01 71.23
C LYS A 7 -31.24 -54.67 69.71
N SER A 8 -30.84 -55.52 68.76
CA SER A 8 -30.99 -56.99 68.55
C SER A 8 -30.12 -57.49 67.35
N LYS A 9 -29.50 -58.70 67.39
CA LYS A 9 -29.87 -60.00 66.71
C LYS A 9 -30.02 -59.92 65.17
N LEU A 10 -29.74 -60.91 64.30
CA LEU A 10 -28.94 -62.15 64.21
C LEU A 10 -29.24 -62.71 62.80
N GLU A 11 -28.20 -63.16 62.10
CA GLU A 11 -28.08 -64.07 60.94
C GLU A 11 -29.20 -64.38 59.90
N ARG A 12 -28.70 -64.47 58.65
CA ARG A 12 -28.95 -65.47 57.57
C ARG A 12 -30.08 -65.24 56.54
N LEU A 13 -29.74 -64.96 55.27
CA LEU A 13 -29.64 -65.94 54.15
C LEU A 13 -29.50 -65.25 52.76
N ARG A 14 -28.61 -65.83 51.92
CA ARG A 14 -28.61 -65.96 50.44
C ARG A 14 -28.52 -64.73 49.49
N SER A 15 -27.44 -64.79 48.68
CA SER A 15 -27.40 -64.76 47.21
C SER A 15 -28.00 -63.56 46.47
N PHE A 16 -27.14 -62.69 45.93
CA PHE A 16 -27.42 -61.96 44.69
C PHE A 16 -26.14 -61.79 43.85
N CYS A 17 -26.24 -62.22 42.59
CA CYS A 17 -25.33 -61.92 41.48
C CYS A 17 -25.03 -60.42 41.40
N PHE A 18 -23.79 -60.03 41.07
CA PHE A 18 -23.55 -58.90 40.17
C PHE A 18 -22.28 -59.15 39.33
N LEU A 19 -22.51 -59.20 38.02
CA LEU A 19 -21.52 -59.20 36.94
C LEU A 19 -20.99 -57.77 36.74
N CYS A 20 -19.66 -57.64 36.58
CA CYS A 20 -18.91 -56.59 35.85
C CYS A 20 -18.95 -55.12 36.36
N PRO A 21 -17.92 -54.27 36.09
CA PRO A 21 -17.36 -54.06 34.75
C PRO A 21 -15.82 -53.96 34.70
N MET A 22 -15.18 -55.05 34.29
CA MET A 22 -13.83 -54.99 33.69
C MET A 22 -13.85 -54.50 32.22
N PHE A 23 -15.04 -54.25 31.66
CA PHE A 23 -15.23 -53.77 30.29
C PHE A 23 -15.03 -52.26 30.10
N HIS A 24 -15.09 -51.46 31.16
CA HIS A 24 -15.05 -50.00 31.02
C HIS A 24 -13.64 -49.42 30.85
N LEU A 25 -12.61 -50.11 31.37
CA LEU A 25 -11.22 -49.62 31.31
C LEU A 25 -10.58 -49.80 29.92
N LYS A 26 -10.95 -50.88 29.21
CA LYS A 26 -10.43 -51.17 27.86
C LYS A 26 -10.96 -50.14 26.84
N ASN A 27 -12.24 -49.77 26.97
CA ASN A 27 -12.86 -48.69 26.18
C ASN A 27 -12.20 -47.33 26.42
N ILE A 28 -11.80 -47.01 27.65
CA ILE A 28 -11.12 -45.73 27.93
C ILE A 28 -9.75 -45.69 27.25
N ARG A 29 -9.01 -46.79 27.23
CA ARG A 29 -7.69 -46.86 26.56
C ARG A 29 -7.80 -46.78 25.04
N GLU A 30 -8.81 -47.43 24.45
CA GLU A 30 -9.07 -47.32 23.00
C GLU A 30 -9.59 -45.93 22.62
N SER A 31 -10.49 -45.34 23.40
CA SER A 31 -10.99 -43.98 23.15
C SER A 31 -9.91 -42.91 23.33
N THR A 32 -9.02 -43.06 24.32
CA THR A 32 -7.87 -42.14 24.48
C THR A 32 -6.87 -42.31 23.34
N CYS A 33 -6.62 -43.53 22.87
CA CYS A 33 -5.77 -43.76 21.71
C CYS A 33 -6.38 -43.16 20.43
N LEU A 34 -7.69 -43.34 20.20
CA LEU A 34 -8.43 -42.76 19.09
C LEU A 34 -8.44 -41.23 19.14
N PHE A 35 -8.63 -40.65 20.33
CA PHE A 35 -8.59 -39.21 20.55
C PHE A 35 -7.18 -38.65 20.29
N VAL A 36 -6.13 -39.33 20.76
CA VAL A 36 -4.74 -38.93 20.48
C VAL A 36 -4.43 -39.05 18.99
N THR A 37 -4.85 -40.11 18.29
CA THR A 37 -4.68 -40.20 16.84
C THR A 37 -5.49 -39.16 16.09
N ALA A 38 -6.71 -38.85 16.53
CA ALA A 38 -7.51 -37.77 15.94
C ALA A 38 -6.84 -36.41 16.17
N CYS A 39 -6.34 -36.14 17.37
CA CYS A 39 -5.57 -34.94 17.66
C CYS A 39 -4.29 -34.86 16.82
N LEU A 40 -3.56 -35.96 16.63
CA LEU A 40 -2.37 -36.01 15.77
C LEU A 40 -2.71 -35.82 14.28
N LEU A 41 -3.85 -36.31 13.81
CA LEU A 41 -4.34 -36.07 12.44
C LEU A 41 -4.84 -34.63 12.25
N ILE A 42 -5.44 -34.01 13.27
CA ILE A 42 -5.87 -32.61 13.25
C ILE A 42 -4.66 -31.65 13.42
N SER A 43 -3.58 -32.09 14.07
CA SER A 43 -2.34 -31.31 14.25
C SER A 43 -1.64 -30.94 12.95
N GLN A 44 -1.99 -31.59 11.83
CA GLN A 44 -1.43 -31.27 10.51
C GLN A 44 -1.93 -29.92 9.96
N SER A 45 -2.96 -29.30 10.56
CA SER A 45 -3.55 -28.07 9.99
C SER A 45 -2.72 -26.79 10.21
N LEU A 46 -1.68 -26.79 11.06
CA LEU A 46 -0.83 -25.61 11.26
C LEU A 46 0.31 -25.50 10.24
N ALA A 47 0.67 -26.60 9.58
CA ALA A 47 1.68 -26.58 8.51
C ALA A 47 1.09 -26.06 7.19
N ASP A 48 -0.20 -26.31 6.95
CA ASP A 48 -0.92 -25.94 5.74
C ASP A 48 -1.00 -24.41 5.54
N ASP A 49 -1.21 -23.64 6.61
CA ASP A 49 -1.24 -22.17 6.56
C ASP A 49 0.13 -21.55 6.18
N GLN A 50 1.23 -22.15 6.64
CA GLN A 50 2.58 -21.67 6.34
C GLN A 50 2.95 -21.97 4.88
N ASP A 51 2.62 -23.17 4.39
CA ASP A 51 2.84 -23.58 3.00
C ASP A 51 1.97 -22.76 2.02
N PHE A 52 0.73 -22.44 2.39
CA PHE A 52 -0.17 -21.57 1.60
C PHE A 52 0.37 -20.14 1.45
N ILE A 53 0.93 -19.55 2.52
CA ILE A 53 1.52 -18.19 2.45
C ILE A 53 2.81 -18.17 1.60
N GLU A 54 3.55 -19.28 1.52
CA GLU A 54 4.72 -19.37 0.64
C GLU A 54 4.35 -19.41 -0.85
N GLU A 55 3.16 -19.88 -1.20
CA GLU A 55 2.70 -19.95 -2.60
C GLU A 55 2.53 -18.57 -3.24
N PHE A 56 2.05 -17.59 -2.46
CA PHE A 56 1.86 -16.21 -2.95
C PHE A 56 3.14 -15.37 -2.90
N LEU A 57 4.17 -15.84 -2.19
CA LEU A 57 5.43 -15.12 -2.03
C LEU A 57 6.21 -15.06 -3.35
N LYS A 58 6.43 -13.86 -3.86
CA LYS A 58 7.28 -13.62 -5.02
C LYS A 58 8.72 -13.41 -4.60
N ARG A 59 9.50 -14.49 -4.64
CA ARG A 59 10.90 -14.50 -4.18
C ARG A 59 11.78 -13.57 -5.01
N GLU A 60 11.49 -13.41 -6.29
CA GLU A 60 12.22 -12.54 -7.21
C GLU A 60 12.17 -11.06 -6.80
N TYR A 61 11.05 -10.61 -6.22
CA TYR A 61 10.88 -9.26 -5.69
C TYR A 61 11.12 -9.16 -4.18
N SER A 62 11.51 -10.26 -3.53
CA SER A 62 11.66 -10.31 -2.08
C SER A 62 13.12 -10.29 -1.65
N LEU A 63 13.41 -9.55 -0.56
CA LEU A 63 14.71 -9.55 0.09
C LEU A 63 14.59 -10.22 1.47
N ALA A 64 14.91 -11.51 1.53
CA ALA A 64 14.79 -12.32 2.74
C ALA A 64 16.10 -13.01 3.12
N LYS A 65 16.24 -13.35 4.41
CA LYS A 65 17.38 -14.12 4.91
C LYS A 65 17.43 -15.53 4.26
N PRO A 66 18.62 -16.11 4.07
CA PRO A 66 19.93 -15.50 4.25
C PRO A 66 20.29 -14.65 3.03
N TYR A 67 20.71 -13.39 3.23
CA TYR A 67 21.02 -12.40 2.18
C TYR A 67 22.30 -12.71 1.36
N ARG A 68 22.63 -14.00 1.20
CA ARG A 68 23.84 -14.47 0.51
C ARG A 68 23.76 -14.17 -0.98
N GLY A 69 24.83 -13.61 -1.53
CA GLY A 69 24.98 -13.34 -2.97
C GLY A 69 24.65 -11.91 -3.42
N LEU A 70 24.05 -11.07 -2.56
CA LEU A 70 23.74 -9.66 -2.90
C LEU A 70 25.00 -8.83 -3.23
N ALA A 71 26.13 -9.09 -2.57
CA ALA A 71 27.34 -8.28 -2.70
C ALA A 71 28.35 -8.79 -3.75
N LEU A 72 28.22 -10.03 -4.23
CA LEU A 72 29.30 -10.73 -4.95
C LEU A 72 28.88 -11.41 -6.26
N SER A 73 27.57 -11.53 -6.52
CA SER A 73 27.10 -12.30 -7.68
C SER A 73 26.44 -11.37 -8.70
N SER A 74 26.94 -11.40 -9.94
CA SER A 74 26.26 -10.84 -11.12
C SER A 74 24.85 -11.43 -11.31
N SER A 75 24.52 -12.54 -10.65
CA SER A 75 23.22 -13.19 -10.63
C SER A 75 22.24 -12.68 -9.55
N SER A 76 22.62 -11.70 -8.74
CA SER A 76 21.68 -11.11 -7.77
C SER A 76 20.61 -10.30 -8.50
N GLN A 77 19.34 -10.41 -8.07
CA GLN A 77 18.26 -9.52 -8.54
C GLN A 77 18.36 -8.11 -7.93
N TRP A 78 19.39 -7.81 -7.15
CA TRP A 78 19.49 -6.58 -6.37
C TRP A 78 20.83 -5.88 -6.58
N ASP A 79 20.81 -4.56 -6.61
CA ASP A 79 21.98 -3.68 -6.66
C ASP A 79 22.10 -2.86 -5.37
N LEU A 80 23.32 -2.82 -4.84
CA LEU A 80 23.67 -1.99 -3.69
C LEU A 80 24.23 -0.66 -4.17
N MET A 81 23.85 0.41 -3.48
CA MET A 81 24.26 1.77 -3.81
C MET A 81 24.65 2.55 -2.57
N GLY A 82 25.62 3.46 -2.72
CA GLY A 82 26.08 4.33 -1.65
C GLY A 82 26.72 3.54 -0.50
N THR A 83 26.27 3.79 0.72
CA THR A 83 26.82 3.17 1.95
C THR A 83 26.15 1.84 2.32
N ALA A 84 25.27 1.32 1.46
CA ALA A 84 24.54 0.11 1.76
C ALA A 84 25.48 -1.10 1.89
N MET A 85 25.29 -1.90 2.93
CA MET A 85 26.09 -3.09 3.21
C MET A 85 25.20 -4.27 3.59
N VAL A 86 25.62 -5.46 3.20
CA VAL A 86 24.89 -6.70 3.45
C VAL A 86 25.60 -7.52 4.51
N THR A 87 24.84 -7.95 5.51
CA THR A 87 25.26 -8.93 6.50
C THR A 87 24.38 -10.19 6.39
N PRO A 88 24.74 -11.32 7.00
CA PRO A 88 23.88 -12.51 7.02
C PRO A 88 22.50 -12.25 7.65
N ASP A 89 22.41 -11.27 8.56
CA ASP A 89 21.23 -11.02 9.39
C ASP A 89 20.39 -9.83 8.94
N HIS A 90 20.97 -8.86 8.24
CA HIS A 90 20.27 -7.66 7.78
C HIS A 90 21.03 -6.99 6.64
N VAL A 91 20.30 -6.19 5.88
CA VAL A 91 20.89 -5.21 4.97
C VAL A 91 20.83 -3.85 5.65
N ARG A 92 21.97 -3.19 5.79
CA ARG A 92 22.09 -1.87 6.39
C ARG A 92 22.26 -0.83 5.30
N LEU A 93 21.31 0.10 5.19
CA LEU A 93 21.36 1.18 4.20
C LEU A 93 22.40 2.24 4.59
N THR A 94 22.36 2.70 5.83
CA THR A 94 23.28 3.72 6.37
C THR A 94 23.81 3.31 7.74
N PRO A 95 25.09 3.59 8.05
CA PRO A 95 25.58 3.53 9.43
C PRO A 95 25.10 4.76 10.22
N ASP A 96 25.24 4.71 11.55
CA ASP A 96 25.02 5.86 12.46
C ASP A 96 26.18 6.88 12.33
N LEU A 97 26.31 7.44 11.13
CA LEU A 97 27.28 8.47 10.74
C LEU A 97 26.56 9.55 9.94
N GLN A 98 27.02 10.78 10.06
CA GLN A 98 26.45 11.93 9.35
C GLN A 98 26.67 11.82 7.83
N SER A 99 25.74 12.41 7.07
CA SER A 99 25.83 12.59 5.62
C SER A 99 26.05 11.28 4.86
N ARG A 100 25.27 10.25 5.21
CA ARG A 100 25.30 8.95 4.55
C ARG A 100 24.02 8.71 3.78
N GLN A 101 24.17 8.17 2.59
CA GLN A 101 23.09 7.75 1.71
C GLN A 101 23.43 6.36 1.22
N GLY A 102 22.48 5.45 1.33
CA GLY A 102 22.61 4.10 0.81
C GLY A 102 21.25 3.58 0.40
N ALA A 103 21.24 2.81 -0.67
CA ALA A 103 20.02 2.27 -1.24
C ALA A 103 20.27 0.83 -1.72
N VAL A 104 19.18 0.10 -1.84
CA VAL A 104 19.15 -1.23 -2.45
C VAL A 104 18.03 -1.19 -3.47
N TRP A 105 18.35 -1.45 -4.73
CA TRP A 105 17.41 -1.42 -5.84
C TRP A 105 17.27 -2.81 -6.43
N SER A 106 16.07 -3.20 -6.84
CA SER A 106 15.90 -4.41 -7.65
C SER A 106 16.46 -4.15 -9.07
N ARG A 107 16.77 -5.23 -9.79
CA ARG A 107 17.19 -5.20 -11.20
C ARG A 107 16.06 -5.54 -12.14
N ILE A 108 15.00 -6.15 -11.62
CA ILE A 108 13.88 -6.65 -12.39
C ILE A 108 12.70 -5.69 -12.28
N PRO A 109 12.09 -5.31 -13.40
CA PRO A 109 10.90 -4.46 -13.39
C PRO A 109 9.72 -5.15 -12.69
N PHE A 110 8.82 -4.35 -12.12
CA PHE A 110 7.72 -4.79 -11.26
C PHE A 110 6.38 -4.70 -12.00
N PHE A 111 5.71 -5.84 -12.18
CA PHE A 111 4.48 -5.93 -12.99
C PHE A 111 3.24 -6.47 -12.25
N LEU A 112 3.27 -6.56 -10.92
CA LEU A 112 2.12 -7.08 -10.18
C LEU A 112 1.02 -6.01 -10.05
N ARG A 113 -0.22 -6.39 -10.35
CA ARG A 113 -1.39 -5.52 -10.23
C ARG A 113 -1.90 -5.40 -8.81
N ASP A 114 -2.00 -6.53 -8.12
CA ASP A 114 -2.42 -6.59 -6.72
C ASP A 114 -1.33 -7.28 -5.92
N TRP A 115 -0.86 -6.55 -4.93
CA TRP A 115 0.29 -6.98 -4.16
C TRP A 115 0.23 -6.47 -2.73
N GLU A 116 0.89 -7.22 -1.88
CA GLU A 116 1.09 -6.87 -0.48
C GLU A 116 2.57 -7.00 -0.15
N LEU A 117 3.10 -5.96 0.46
CA LEU A 117 4.51 -5.80 0.73
C LEU A 117 4.71 -5.67 2.23
N LYS A 118 5.33 -6.68 2.83
CA LYS A 118 5.62 -6.73 4.26
C LYS A 118 7.08 -6.38 4.55
N VAL A 119 7.25 -5.21 5.14
CA VAL A 119 8.53 -4.66 5.54
C VAL A 119 8.89 -5.14 6.92
N HIS A 120 10.10 -5.64 7.08
CA HIS A 120 10.72 -5.74 8.40
C HIS A 120 11.94 -4.83 8.41
N PHE A 121 11.90 -3.78 9.22
CA PHE A 121 12.97 -2.78 9.30
C PHE A 121 13.29 -2.47 10.75
N LYS A 122 14.38 -1.73 10.96
CA LYS A 122 14.75 -1.19 12.27
C LYS A 122 15.54 0.10 12.09
N ILE A 123 15.10 1.18 12.74
CA ILE A 123 15.82 2.45 12.77
C ILE A 123 16.38 2.62 14.17
N HIS A 124 17.70 2.65 14.32
CA HIS A 124 18.35 2.78 15.63
C HIS A 124 19.60 3.66 15.56
N GLY A 125 19.92 4.35 16.66
CA GLY A 125 21.11 5.19 16.76
C GLY A 125 21.39 5.66 18.18
N GLN A 126 22.65 6.00 18.45
CA GLN A 126 23.14 6.39 19.78
C GLN A 126 22.89 7.87 20.12
N GLY A 127 22.47 8.68 19.16
CA GLY A 127 22.22 10.10 19.38
C GLY A 127 21.02 10.38 20.30
N LYS A 128 21.11 11.51 21.04
CA LYS A 128 20.07 12.00 21.95
C LYS A 128 18.74 12.12 21.22
N LYS A 129 17.63 11.87 21.93
CA LYS A 129 16.28 11.57 21.41
C LYS A 129 15.79 12.38 20.19
N ASN A 130 16.26 13.62 19.94
CA ASN A 130 15.74 14.51 18.90
C ASN A 130 16.78 15.07 17.90
N LEU A 131 18.02 14.54 17.84
CA LEU A 131 19.07 15.03 16.92
C LEU A 131 19.55 13.92 15.98
N ASN A 132 18.60 13.19 15.40
CA ASN A 132 18.89 12.03 14.56
C ASN A 132 17.87 11.97 13.43
N GLY A 133 18.38 12.04 12.21
CA GLY A 133 17.62 12.00 10.97
C GLY A 133 18.44 11.35 9.85
N ASP A 134 17.87 11.18 8.66
CA ASP A 134 16.53 11.69 8.31
C ASP A 134 15.46 10.59 8.38
N GLY A 135 15.81 9.36 8.00
CA GLY A 135 14.92 8.20 8.08
C GLY A 135 15.18 7.20 6.97
N MET A 136 14.13 6.58 6.45
CA MET A 136 14.22 5.70 5.28
C MET A 136 13.03 5.90 4.34
N ALA A 137 13.19 5.46 3.09
CA ALA A 137 12.13 5.47 2.10
C ALA A 137 12.00 4.11 1.41
N ILE A 138 10.80 3.85 0.92
CA ILE A 138 10.44 2.71 0.10
C ILE A 138 9.92 3.27 -1.20
N TRP A 139 10.51 2.80 -2.29
CA TRP A 139 10.25 3.31 -3.63
C TRP A 139 9.56 2.26 -4.46
N LEU A 140 8.62 2.70 -5.29
CA LEU A 140 8.15 1.98 -6.47
C LEU A 140 8.13 2.99 -7.60
N THR A 141 9.25 3.10 -8.33
CA THR A 141 9.53 4.25 -9.21
C THR A 141 9.96 3.84 -10.60
N LYS A 142 9.78 4.69 -11.60
CA LYS A 142 10.24 4.41 -12.95
C LYS A 142 11.78 4.31 -13.04
N ASP A 143 12.47 5.28 -12.45
CA ASP A 143 13.93 5.33 -12.45
C ASP A 143 14.50 4.68 -11.20
N ARG A 144 15.67 4.01 -11.35
CA ARG A 144 16.43 3.40 -10.26
C ARG A 144 17.85 3.92 -10.22
N MET A 145 18.53 3.68 -9.10
CA MET A 145 19.94 4.01 -8.91
C MET A 145 20.27 5.50 -9.11
N GLN A 146 19.31 6.39 -8.84
CA GLN A 146 19.50 7.84 -8.90
C GLN A 146 19.74 8.39 -7.50
N ASN A 147 20.88 9.05 -7.28
CA ASN A 147 21.15 9.71 -6.01
C ASN A 147 20.36 11.03 -5.92
N GLY A 148 19.95 11.40 -4.71
CA GLY A 148 19.39 12.72 -4.49
C GLY A 148 19.01 13.02 -3.04
N PRO A 149 18.34 14.17 -2.83
CA PRO A 149 18.05 14.69 -1.50
C PRO A 149 16.87 13.99 -0.80
N VAL A 150 16.07 13.19 -1.51
CA VAL A 150 14.85 12.58 -0.96
C VAL A 150 15.18 11.21 -0.40
N PHE A 151 15.60 11.14 0.86
CA PHE A 151 16.00 9.88 1.53
C PHE A 151 16.99 9.04 0.70
N GLY A 152 17.90 9.70 -0.02
CA GLY A 152 18.91 9.07 -0.87
C GLY A 152 18.50 8.86 -2.33
N ASN A 153 17.26 9.17 -2.73
CA ASN A 153 16.79 9.12 -4.11
C ASN A 153 16.64 10.54 -4.73
N MET A 154 16.52 10.59 -6.06
CA MET A 154 16.26 11.83 -6.80
C MET A 154 14.93 12.48 -6.39
N ASN A 155 14.89 13.81 -6.46
CA ASN A 155 13.64 14.55 -6.35
C ASN A 155 12.87 14.48 -7.68
N GLN A 156 11.58 14.81 -7.68
CA GLN A 156 10.73 14.77 -8.88
C GLN A 156 10.72 13.39 -9.55
N PHE A 157 10.60 12.35 -8.73
CA PHE A 157 10.48 10.97 -9.20
C PHE A 157 9.11 10.73 -9.84
N ILE A 158 9.03 9.68 -10.67
CA ILE A 158 7.80 9.15 -11.22
C ILE A 158 7.51 7.82 -10.51
N GLY A 159 6.41 7.74 -9.76
CA GLY A 159 6.00 6.55 -9.01
C GLY A 159 5.62 6.84 -7.56
N LEU A 160 5.64 5.82 -6.72
CA LEU A 160 5.25 5.86 -5.31
C LEU A 160 6.48 5.98 -4.40
N GLY A 161 6.42 6.90 -3.43
CA GLY A 161 7.37 7.03 -2.34
C GLY A 161 6.67 6.90 -0.99
N ILE A 162 7.14 6.00 -0.14
CA ILE A 162 6.67 5.86 1.24
C ILE A 162 7.84 6.21 2.16
N PHE A 163 7.66 7.23 2.99
CA PHE A 163 8.69 7.80 3.83
C PHE A 163 8.45 7.42 5.28
N VAL A 164 9.50 6.98 5.96
CA VAL A 164 9.54 6.85 7.42
C VAL A 164 10.48 7.94 7.91
N ASP A 165 9.91 9.11 8.16
CA ASP A 165 10.63 10.31 8.57
C ASP A 165 10.80 10.33 10.08
N THR A 166 12.04 10.51 10.54
CA THR A 166 12.39 10.48 11.96
C THR A 166 12.75 11.84 12.54
N TYR A 167 12.86 12.87 11.71
CA TYR A 167 13.36 14.17 12.12
C TYR A 167 12.41 15.29 11.65
N PRO A 168 11.89 16.13 12.55
CA PRO A 168 11.10 17.29 12.16
C PRO A 168 12.00 18.38 11.56
N ASN A 169 11.96 18.58 10.24
CA ASN A 169 12.67 19.67 9.58
C ASN A 169 11.93 21.01 9.71
N ALA A 170 10.59 21.00 9.72
CA ALA A 170 9.80 22.22 9.86
C ALA A 170 9.89 22.80 11.29
N ASP A 171 10.21 24.09 11.38
CA ASP A 171 10.37 24.77 12.67
C ASP A 171 9.00 24.96 13.38
N LYS A 172 8.77 24.16 14.43
CA LYS A 172 7.81 24.42 15.54
C LYS A 172 6.32 24.60 15.21
N SER A 173 5.80 24.09 14.10
CA SER A 173 4.34 23.86 14.04
C SER A 173 4.02 22.57 14.80
N HIS A 174 3.31 22.66 15.92
CA HIS A 174 2.87 21.54 16.78
C HIS A 174 1.90 20.55 16.09
N ASP A 175 1.77 20.58 14.77
CA ASP A 175 0.73 19.87 14.03
C ASP A 175 1.09 18.40 13.74
N ARG A 176 2.38 18.04 13.73
CA ARG A 176 2.85 16.69 13.38
C ARG A 176 3.82 16.15 14.40
N ALA A 177 3.58 14.92 14.86
CA ALA A 177 4.47 14.19 15.74
C ALA A 177 5.36 13.24 14.94
N PHE A 178 6.63 13.16 15.32
CA PHE A 178 7.66 12.34 14.67
C PHE A 178 8.11 11.19 15.59
N PRO A 179 8.50 10.02 15.05
CA PRO A 179 8.58 9.70 13.62
C PRO A 179 7.22 9.61 12.91
N HIS A 180 7.18 10.01 11.64
CA HIS A 180 5.98 10.08 10.82
C HIS A 180 6.16 9.22 9.56
N VAL A 181 5.20 8.35 9.30
CA VAL A 181 5.12 7.59 8.07
C VAL A 181 4.19 8.32 7.12
N SER A 182 4.65 8.65 5.92
CA SER A 182 3.85 9.33 4.90
C SER A 182 4.00 8.69 3.54
N VAL A 183 3.03 8.95 2.67
CA VAL A 183 3.05 8.50 1.28
C VAL A 183 2.89 9.67 0.32
N MET A 184 3.68 9.64 -0.76
CA MET A 184 3.66 10.60 -1.85
C MET A 184 3.63 9.84 -3.17
N LEU A 185 2.85 10.36 -4.12
CA LEU A 185 2.90 9.92 -5.50
C LEU A 185 3.54 11.01 -6.35
N GLY A 186 4.67 10.68 -6.98
CA GLY A 186 5.39 11.56 -7.88
C GLY A 186 4.99 11.29 -9.33
N ASN A 187 4.69 12.36 -10.08
CA ASN A 187 4.40 12.33 -11.51
C ASN A 187 5.54 12.90 -12.37
N GLY A 188 6.73 13.11 -11.76
CA GLY A 188 7.86 13.75 -12.41
C GLY A 188 7.89 15.28 -12.33
N THR A 189 6.83 15.94 -11.85
CA THR A 189 6.80 17.40 -11.67
C THR A 189 6.77 17.81 -10.21
N LEU A 190 6.04 17.06 -9.37
CA LEU A 190 5.95 17.30 -7.93
C LEU A 190 7.31 17.12 -7.24
N SER A 191 7.74 18.13 -6.48
CA SER A 191 8.97 18.05 -5.68
C SER A 191 8.66 17.72 -4.22
N TYR A 192 9.38 16.76 -3.66
CA TYR A 192 9.42 16.56 -2.23
C TYR A 192 10.20 17.72 -1.59
N ASN A 193 9.54 18.46 -0.71
CA ASN A 193 10.16 19.57 0.02
C ASN A 193 10.65 19.08 1.40
N HIS A 194 11.97 18.85 1.51
CA HIS A 194 12.59 18.34 2.73
C HIS A 194 12.52 19.32 3.91
N ASP A 195 12.52 20.63 3.67
CA ASP A 195 12.42 21.64 4.74
C ASP A 195 11.05 21.63 5.43
N TYR A 196 10.05 21.01 4.78
CA TYR A 196 8.67 20.89 5.26
C TYR A 196 8.19 19.44 5.29
N ASP A 197 9.11 18.47 5.40
CA ASP A 197 8.81 17.04 5.59
C ASP A 197 7.88 16.45 4.51
N GLY A 198 7.89 17.03 3.30
CA GLY A 198 7.01 16.63 2.19
C GLY A 198 5.52 16.93 2.38
N ARG A 199 5.15 17.76 3.37
CA ARG A 199 3.75 17.99 3.79
C ARG A 199 2.82 18.43 2.67
N HIS A 200 3.30 19.21 1.69
CA HIS A 200 2.47 19.73 0.60
C HIS A 200 2.06 18.68 -0.43
N THR A 201 2.81 17.59 -0.55
CA THR A 201 2.61 16.53 -1.55
C THR A 201 2.26 15.19 -0.91
N GLU A 202 1.91 15.20 0.38
CA GLU A 202 1.51 14.02 1.12
C GLU A 202 0.06 13.63 0.80
N LEU A 203 -0.14 12.35 0.46
CA LEU A 203 -1.47 11.78 0.22
C LEU A 203 -2.12 11.27 1.51
N GLY A 204 -1.30 10.89 2.48
CA GLY A 204 -1.72 10.38 3.78
C GLY A 204 -0.54 9.89 4.61
N GLY A 205 -0.76 9.68 5.90
CA GLY A 205 0.28 9.25 6.81
C GLY A 205 -0.16 9.16 8.26
N CYS A 206 0.73 8.65 9.11
CA CYS A 206 0.50 8.51 10.54
C CYS A 206 1.79 8.65 11.35
N THR A 207 1.66 9.05 12.60
CA THR A 207 2.76 8.99 13.57
C THR A 207 2.96 7.54 14.05
N ALA A 208 4.19 7.05 13.96
CA ALA A 208 4.58 5.72 14.41
C ALA A 208 5.96 5.77 15.10
N MET A 209 6.07 5.21 16.31
CA MET A 209 7.31 5.24 17.11
C MET A 209 8.31 4.17 16.64
N THR A 210 8.81 4.33 15.40
CA THR A 210 9.67 3.36 14.71
C THR A 210 11.13 3.41 15.15
N ARG A 211 11.58 4.56 15.68
CA ARG A 211 12.98 4.78 16.06
C ARG A 211 13.29 4.22 17.45
N ASN A 212 14.40 3.49 17.57
CA ASN A 212 14.86 2.83 18.79
C ASN A 212 13.75 1.97 19.42
N ALA A 213 12.87 1.41 18.58
CA ALA A 213 11.83 0.50 19.02
C ALA A 213 12.46 -0.73 19.68
N ILE A 214 11.88 -1.11 20.83
CA ILE A 214 12.32 -2.28 21.59
C ILE A 214 11.99 -3.55 20.80
N TYR A 215 10.80 -3.57 20.20
CA TYR A 215 10.28 -4.66 19.40
C TYR A 215 10.67 -4.52 17.92
N ASP A 216 10.41 -5.58 17.16
CA ASP A 216 10.57 -5.55 15.71
C ASP A 216 9.50 -4.65 15.09
N THR A 217 9.91 -3.83 14.12
CA THR A 217 9.01 -2.88 13.46
C THR A 217 8.66 -3.36 12.06
N PHE A 218 7.35 -3.42 11.80
CA PHE A 218 6.82 -3.82 10.51
C PHE A 218 5.99 -2.71 9.90
N LEU A 219 6.05 -2.64 8.58
CA LEU A 219 5.14 -1.85 7.76
C LEU A 219 4.52 -2.81 6.73
N LEU A 220 3.24 -2.62 6.45
CA LEU A 220 2.49 -3.38 5.47
C LEU A 220 1.95 -2.40 4.45
N VAL A 221 2.30 -2.61 3.19
CA VAL A 221 1.84 -1.80 2.08
C VAL A 221 1.04 -2.70 1.17
N ARG A 222 -0.25 -2.42 1.03
CA ARG A 222 -1.17 -3.21 0.21
C ARG A 222 -1.69 -2.34 -0.91
N TYR A 223 -1.54 -2.79 -2.14
CA TYR A 223 -2.15 -2.17 -3.31
C TYR A 223 -3.06 -3.17 -4.00
N SER A 224 -4.34 -2.84 -4.12
CA SER A 224 -5.31 -3.66 -4.83
C SER A 224 -6.50 -2.83 -5.26
N LYS A 225 -7.04 -3.10 -6.46
CA LYS A 225 -8.18 -2.38 -7.05
C LYS A 225 -8.05 -0.85 -6.92
N ASN A 226 -6.89 -0.30 -7.30
CA ASN A 226 -6.57 1.14 -7.22
C ASN A 226 -6.68 1.73 -5.80
N ARG A 227 -6.55 0.91 -4.76
CA ARG A 227 -6.54 1.35 -3.36
C ARG A 227 -5.22 0.95 -2.71
N LEU A 228 -4.55 1.93 -2.10
CA LEU A 228 -3.33 1.75 -1.33
C LEU A 228 -3.64 1.86 0.16
N THR A 229 -3.33 0.82 0.90
CA THR A 229 -3.47 0.79 2.36
C THR A 229 -2.10 0.60 3.00
N LEU A 230 -1.78 1.45 3.96
CA LEU A 230 -0.57 1.40 4.77
C LEU A 230 -0.93 1.07 6.21
N MET A 231 -0.27 0.06 6.78
CA MET A 231 -0.43 -0.32 8.18
C MET A 231 0.94 -0.51 8.84
N VAL A 232 1.03 -0.25 10.15
CA VAL A 232 2.27 -0.37 10.93
C VAL A 232 2.07 -1.27 12.14
N ASP A 233 3.12 -2.00 12.51
CA ASP A 233 3.24 -2.68 13.80
C ASP A 233 4.57 -2.28 14.42
N VAL A 234 4.52 -1.49 15.50
CA VAL A 234 5.69 -0.99 16.23
C VAL A 234 5.66 -1.34 17.72
N ASP A 235 4.52 -1.85 18.19
CA ASP A 235 4.28 -2.13 19.61
C ASP A 235 4.62 -3.58 19.98
N GLY A 236 4.99 -4.41 19.01
CA GLY A 236 5.32 -5.83 19.23
C GLY A 236 4.11 -6.69 19.59
N LYS A 237 2.90 -6.19 19.31
CA LYS A 237 1.64 -6.88 19.60
C LYS A 237 1.21 -7.82 18.48
N GLN A 238 1.92 -7.82 17.34
CA GLN A 238 1.49 -8.52 16.12
C GLN A 238 0.10 -8.07 15.65
N GLU A 239 -0.21 -6.80 15.88
CA GLU A 239 -1.48 -6.17 15.54
C GLU A 239 -1.19 -5.01 14.59
N TRP A 240 -1.81 -5.04 13.41
CA TRP A 240 -1.67 -4.00 12.41
C TRP A 240 -2.50 -2.77 12.79
N LYS A 241 -1.84 -1.62 12.86
CA LYS A 241 -2.50 -0.32 13.04
C LYS A 241 -2.57 0.41 11.71
N ASP A 242 -3.77 0.88 11.35
CA ASP A 242 -3.98 1.67 10.14
C ASP A 242 -3.16 2.97 10.18
N CYS A 243 -2.53 3.28 9.05
CA CYS A 243 -1.68 4.45 8.87
C CYS A 243 -2.21 5.40 7.79
N ALA A 244 -2.47 4.88 6.60
CA ALA A 244 -3.08 5.65 5.52
C ALA A 244 -3.88 4.74 4.59
N ASP A 245 -4.92 5.31 3.96
CA ASP A 245 -5.81 4.60 3.05
C ASP A 245 -6.22 5.53 1.91
N ILE A 246 -5.77 5.24 0.70
CA ILE A 246 -5.90 6.09 -0.48
C ILE A 246 -6.60 5.30 -1.58
N THR A 247 -7.74 5.78 -2.03
CA THR A 247 -8.52 5.21 -3.14
C THR A 247 -8.30 5.97 -4.44
N GLY A 248 -8.47 5.31 -5.59
CA GLY A 248 -8.29 5.93 -6.91
C GLY A 248 -6.83 6.17 -7.27
N LEU A 249 -5.90 5.44 -6.63
CA LEU A 249 -4.47 5.52 -6.91
C LEU A 249 -4.14 4.71 -8.17
N ARG A 250 -3.66 5.38 -9.20
CA ARG A 250 -3.19 4.79 -10.45
C ARG A 250 -1.66 4.76 -10.47
N LEU A 251 -1.10 3.56 -10.44
CA LEU A 251 0.35 3.33 -10.54
C LEU A 251 0.72 2.94 -11.97
N PRO A 252 1.91 3.32 -12.47
CA PRO A 252 2.35 2.90 -13.79
C PRO A 252 2.49 1.39 -13.88
N THR A 253 2.28 0.83 -15.06
CA THR A 253 2.52 -0.60 -15.32
C THR A 253 4.01 -0.91 -15.45
N ASP A 254 4.85 0.08 -15.81
CA ASP A 254 6.30 -0.02 -15.93
C ASP A 254 7.02 0.61 -14.72
N ASN A 255 6.67 0.16 -13.52
CA ASN A 255 7.39 0.57 -12.32
C ASN A 255 8.60 -0.32 -12.13
N HIS A 256 9.72 0.32 -11.81
CA HIS A 256 10.92 -0.37 -11.43
C HIS A 256 11.03 -0.37 -9.90
N ASP A 257 10.95 -1.59 -9.37
CA ASP A 257 11.56 -1.98 -8.11
C ASP A 257 10.84 -1.57 -6.82
N ILE A 258 11.00 -2.41 -5.80
CA ILE A 258 10.55 -2.16 -4.42
C ILE A 258 11.73 -2.39 -3.48
N ILE A 259 11.91 -1.55 -2.46
CA ILE A 259 12.99 -1.71 -1.49
C ILE A 259 12.64 -2.73 -0.40
N SER A 260 13.25 -3.92 -0.48
CA SER A 260 13.59 -4.90 0.58
C SER A 260 12.51 -5.43 1.54
N MET A 261 11.66 -6.37 1.14
CA MET A 261 10.49 -6.83 1.93
C MET A 261 10.04 -8.21 1.43
N LYS A 262 9.14 -8.89 2.15
CA LYS A 262 8.43 -10.03 1.56
C LYS A 262 7.27 -9.49 0.73
N LEU A 263 7.24 -9.83 -0.55
CA LEU A 263 6.17 -9.43 -1.46
C LEU A 263 5.26 -10.62 -1.75
N TYR A 264 3.97 -10.42 -1.57
CA TYR A 264 2.92 -11.39 -1.84
C TYR A 264 2.05 -10.90 -2.98
N GLN A 265 1.77 -11.76 -3.96
CA GLN A 265 0.74 -11.49 -4.97
C GLN A 265 -0.64 -11.79 -4.38
N LEU A 266 -1.58 -10.87 -4.54
CA LEU A 266 -2.96 -11.08 -4.10
C LEU A 266 -3.79 -11.68 -5.23
N THR A 267 -4.54 -12.74 -4.94
CA THR A 267 -5.57 -13.27 -5.85
C THR A 267 -6.84 -12.46 -5.68
N VAL A 268 -7.16 -11.65 -6.69
CA VAL A 268 -8.31 -10.75 -6.66
C VAL A 268 -9.21 -11.08 -7.84
N GLU A 269 -10.44 -11.48 -7.54
CA GLU A 269 -11.47 -11.72 -8.55
C GLU A 269 -11.90 -10.38 -9.20
N ARG A 270 -11.90 -10.38 -10.53
CA ARG A 270 -12.30 -9.26 -11.39
C ARG A 270 -13.41 -9.69 -12.34
N THR A 271 -14.21 -8.73 -12.78
CA THR A 271 -15.18 -8.98 -13.85
C THR A 271 -14.46 -8.97 -15.21
N PRO A 272 -15.04 -9.59 -16.26
CA PRO A 272 -14.45 -9.58 -17.60
C PRO A 272 -14.26 -8.17 -18.18
N GLU A 273 -15.07 -7.22 -17.73
CA GLU A 273 -14.99 -5.80 -18.08
C GLU A 273 -13.72 -5.16 -17.46
N GLU A 274 -13.47 -5.41 -16.17
CA GLU A 274 -12.25 -4.95 -15.47
C GLU A 274 -10.95 -5.59 -15.99
N GLU A 275 -11.02 -6.81 -16.55
CA GLU A 275 -9.88 -7.45 -17.22
C GLU A 275 -9.62 -6.86 -18.62
N GLY A 276 -10.64 -6.33 -19.29
CA GLY A 276 -10.51 -5.70 -20.61
C GLY A 276 -10.03 -4.25 -20.56
N GLU A 277 -10.23 -3.56 -19.43
CA GLU A 277 -9.81 -2.17 -19.17
C GLU A 277 -8.37 -2.07 -18.65
N GLU A 278 -7.44 -2.83 -19.23
CA GLU A 278 -6.02 -2.62 -19.00
C GLU A 278 -5.55 -1.33 -19.70
N GLU A 279 -5.94 -0.18 -19.16
CA GLU A 279 -5.35 1.08 -19.57
C GLU A 279 -3.88 1.10 -19.15
N GLU A 280 -2.98 1.26 -20.12
CA GLU A 280 -1.57 1.50 -19.87
C GLU A 280 -1.43 2.87 -19.18
N VAL A 281 -1.34 2.86 -17.85
CA VAL A 281 -1.13 4.06 -17.05
C VAL A 281 0.31 4.53 -17.27
N THR A 282 0.47 5.56 -18.09
CA THR A 282 1.79 6.17 -18.37
C THR A 282 2.18 7.23 -17.33
N ILE A 283 1.19 7.90 -16.74
CA ILE A 283 1.38 8.96 -15.73
C ILE A 283 0.65 8.55 -14.45
N PRO A 284 1.36 8.45 -13.31
CA PRO A 284 0.72 8.17 -12.03
C PRO A 284 -0.21 9.32 -11.62
N GLY A 285 -1.33 8.98 -10.99
CA GLY A 285 -2.28 9.96 -10.47
C GLY A 285 -3.18 9.41 -9.38
N VAL A 286 -3.85 10.32 -8.68
CA VAL A 286 -4.95 10.00 -7.75
C VAL A 286 -6.21 10.68 -8.25
N ASP A 287 -7.30 9.93 -8.35
CA ASP A 287 -8.58 10.47 -8.77
C ASP A 287 -9.10 11.51 -7.75
N ASN A 288 -9.74 12.58 -8.24
CA ASN A 288 -10.31 13.67 -7.43
C ASN A 288 -9.31 14.45 -6.55
N MET A 289 -8.02 14.48 -6.90
CA MET A 289 -7.03 15.34 -6.23
C MET A 289 -6.53 16.47 -7.14
N GLU A 290 -6.65 17.72 -6.67
CA GLU A 290 -6.27 18.93 -7.41
C GLU A 290 -4.80 18.90 -7.88
N GLN A 291 -3.89 18.34 -7.09
CA GLN A 291 -2.46 18.27 -7.43
C GLN A 291 -2.13 17.45 -8.69
N PHE A 292 -3.06 16.59 -9.14
CA PHE A 292 -2.92 15.78 -10.36
C PHE A 292 -3.87 16.23 -11.48
N GLN A 293 -4.67 17.28 -11.28
CA GLN A 293 -5.53 17.80 -12.33
C GLN A 293 -4.70 18.59 -13.33
N VAL A 294 -4.70 18.13 -14.60
CA VAL A 294 -4.18 18.92 -15.71
C VAL A 294 -5.19 20.02 -15.98
N GLU A 295 -4.85 21.27 -15.64
CA GLU A 295 -5.61 22.43 -16.09
C GLU A 295 -5.50 22.49 -17.61
N VAL A 296 -6.52 22.00 -18.32
CA VAL A 296 -6.62 22.16 -19.77
C VAL A 296 -6.86 23.64 -20.01
N GLN A 297 -5.79 24.38 -20.24
CA GLN A 297 -5.87 25.74 -20.71
C GLN A 297 -6.51 25.68 -22.10
N GLU A 298 -7.83 25.88 -22.18
CA GLU A 298 -8.50 26.04 -23.45
C GLU A 298 -7.78 27.15 -24.20
N GLU A 299 -7.10 26.82 -25.31
CA GLU A 299 -6.42 27.80 -26.14
C GLU A 299 -7.47 28.79 -26.64
N GLY A 300 -7.57 29.93 -25.95
CA GLY A 300 -8.51 30.98 -26.31
C GLY A 300 -8.29 31.38 -27.77
N MET A 301 -9.38 31.50 -28.55
CA MET A 301 -9.32 31.86 -29.96
C MET A 301 -8.37 33.05 -30.17
N SER A 302 -7.40 32.88 -31.07
CA SER A 302 -6.44 33.93 -31.39
C SER A 302 -7.16 35.23 -31.72
N ARG A 303 -6.60 36.37 -31.32
CA ARG A 303 -7.17 37.71 -31.57
C ARG A 303 -7.52 37.93 -33.06
N VAL A 304 -6.75 37.31 -33.96
CA VAL A 304 -6.98 37.31 -35.41
C VAL A 304 -8.21 36.47 -35.76
N GLN A 305 -8.33 35.28 -35.17
CA GLN A 305 -9.47 34.39 -35.37
C GLN A 305 -10.77 35.04 -34.88
N PHE A 306 -10.75 35.69 -33.71
CA PHE A 306 -11.90 36.44 -33.19
C PHE A 306 -12.29 37.61 -34.10
N PHE A 307 -11.32 38.33 -34.67
CA PHE A 307 -11.59 39.43 -35.60
C PHE A 307 -12.31 38.94 -36.86
N PHE A 308 -11.82 37.86 -37.48
CA PHE A 308 -12.44 37.32 -38.69
C PHE A 308 -13.82 36.71 -38.42
N THR A 309 -14.02 35.99 -37.31
CA THR A 309 -15.34 35.45 -36.97
C THR A 309 -16.38 36.56 -36.76
N LEU A 310 -16.00 37.64 -36.07
CA LEU A 310 -16.88 38.79 -35.88
C LEU A 310 -17.18 39.52 -37.21
N LEU A 311 -16.17 39.72 -38.06
CA LEU A 311 -16.33 40.35 -39.37
C LEU A 311 -17.30 39.56 -40.28
N PHE A 312 -17.10 38.24 -40.39
CA PHE A 312 -17.97 37.39 -41.22
C PHE A 312 -19.38 37.28 -40.65
N SER A 313 -19.55 37.28 -39.33
CA SER A 313 -20.87 37.30 -38.69
C SER A 313 -21.65 38.59 -39.01
N ILE A 314 -21.00 39.75 -38.98
CA ILE A 314 -21.63 41.04 -39.30
C ILE A 314 -22.00 41.10 -40.78
N LEU A 315 -21.09 40.67 -41.67
CA LEU A 315 -21.37 40.56 -43.11
C LEU A 315 -22.55 39.62 -43.39
N GLY A 316 -22.60 38.47 -42.72
CA GLY A 316 -23.72 37.53 -42.84
C GLY A 316 -25.06 38.16 -42.43
N LEU A 317 -25.10 38.86 -41.30
CA LEU A 317 -26.31 39.56 -40.84
C LEU A 317 -26.76 40.67 -41.80
N ALA A 318 -25.82 41.44 -42.37
CA ALA A 318 -26.13 42.47 -43.35
C ALA A 318 -26.75 41.87 -44.62
N VAL A 319 -26.20 40.77 -45.13
CA VAL A 319 -26.76 40.04 -46.27
C VAL A 319 -28.16 39.52 -45.96
N LEU A 320 -28.37 38.93 -44.78
CA LEU A 320 -29.70 38.45 -44.36
C LEU A 320 -30.71 39.58 -44.27
N ALA A 321 -30.33 40.77 -43.78
CA ALA A 321 -31.20 41.93 -43.71
C ALA A 321 -31.60 42.42 -45.11
N VAL A 322 -30.65 42.49 -46.06
CA VAL A 322 -30.92 42.90 -47.45
C VAL A 322 -31.84 41.89 -48.13
N VAL A 323 -31.56 40.59 -48.00
CA VAL A 323 -32.43 39.52 -48.53
C VAL A 323 -33.82 39.61 -47.91
N GLY A 324 -33.91 39.81 -46.60
CA GLY A 324 -35.16 40.01 -45.88
C GLY A 324 -35.97 41.19 -46.42
N LEU A 325 -35.32 42.33 -46.68
CA LEU A 325 -35.96 43.51 -47.26
C LEU A 325 -36.45 43.27 -48.69
N ILE A 326 -35.66 42.57 -49.53
CA ILE A 326 -36.06 42.24 -50.91
C ILE A 326 -37.26 41.28 -50.90
N VAL A 327 -37.22 40.24 -50.07
CA VAL A 327 -38.31 39.27 -49.94
C VAL A 327 -39.57 39.95 -49.40
N TYR A 328 -39.43 40.80 -48.37
CA TYR A 328 -40.54 41.58 -47.81
C TYR A 328 -41.14 42.53 -48.86
N GLY A 329 -40.31 43.20 -49.65
CA GLY A 329 -40.72 44.05 -50.76
C GLY A 329 -41.54 43.28 -51.80
N ARG A 330 -41.02 42.14 -52.29
CA ARG A 330 -41.73 41.26 -53.23
C ARG A 330 -43.04 40.73 -52.66
N TRP A 331 -43.05 40.33 -51.38
CA TRP A 331 -44.26 39.87 -50.70
C TRP A 331 -45.33 40.97 -50.62
N LYS A 332 -44.94 42.20 -50.26
CA LYS A 332 -45.84 43.36 -50.18
C LYS A 332 -46.41 43.76 -51.54
N GLU A 333 -45.65 43.62 -52.62
CA GLU A 333 -46.13 43.89 -53.98
C GLU A 333 -47.12 42.81 -54.46
N ASN A 334 -46.81 41.52 -54.23
CA ASN A 334 -47.72 40.42 -54.55
C ASN A 334 -49.03 40.46 -53.75
N ARG A 335 -49.02 40.95 -52.50
CA ARG A 335 -50.23 41.18 -51.70
C ARG A 335 -51.11 42.30 -52.27
N ARG A 336 -50.51 43.34 -52.88
CA ARG A 336 -51.25 44.45 -53.50
C ARG A 336 -51.90 44.06 -54.83
N LYS A 337 -51.33 43.11 -55.57
CA LYS A 337 -51.86 42.62 -56.87
C LYS A 337 -53.02 41.62 -56.77
N ARG A 338 -53.48 41.26 -55.55
CA ARG A 338 -54.63 40.34 -55.35
C ARG A 338 -55.97 41.05 -55.07
N PHE A 339 -56.03 42.37 -55.21
CA PHE A 339 -57.23 43.17 -54.91
C PHE A 339 -57.79 43.96 -56.10
N TYR A 340 -57.47 43.56 -57.33
CA TYR A 340 -58.16 44.00 -58.55
C TYR A 340 -58.39 42.83 -59.49
#